data_AF-A0A7X2FRC3-F1
#
_entry.id   AF-A0A7X2FRC3-F1
#
_cell.length_a   1.000
_cell.length_b   1.000
_cell.length_c   1.000
_cell.angle_alpha   90.00
_cell.angle_beta   90.00
_cell.angle_gamma   90.00
#
_symmetry.space_group_name_H-M   'P 1'
#
loop_
_entity.id
_entity.type
_entity.pdbx_description
1 polymer ?
#
loop_
_entity_poly.entity_id
_entity_poly.type
_entity_poly.pdbx_seq_one_letter_code
_entity_poly.pdbx_strand_id
1 'polypeptide(L)'
;MKGPKLIPPDAQAGARYDVGYGRPPEEIRFKPGRSGNPRGRPRGSRNKKPALNEERLKEIVLEEAYRRITVRDGHRNVSVPMAQAIVRSMAVNAAKGQHRAQRLFAEMLSSTERQNKAQVDEWFCAALDYKIDWEEELHRREILAITNLPDPLPHPDQVKIDMDTGMARIEGPATKEALAEVLRWREKQTEFQKELEWIEADLKRARKPERIAILEADKKQVKRVLETISTALGKLDWRR
;
A
#
# COMPACT_ATOMS: atom_id res chain seq x y z
N MET A 1 -17.88 23.78 -57.07
CA MET A 1 -18.77 23.56 -58.23
C MET A 1 -18.82 22.07 -58.53
N LYS A 2 -20.00 21.45 -58.44
CA LYS A 2 -20.24 20.05 -58.86
C LYS A 2 -21.18 20.10 -60.05
N GLY A 3 -20.75 19.57 -61.20
CA GLY A 3 -21.53 19.58 -62.45
C GLY A 3 -22.85 18.80 -62.34
N PRO A 4 -23.79 19.01 -63.27
CA PRO A 4 -25.09 18.37 -63.23
C PRO A 4 -24.92 16.84 -63.39
N LYS A 5 -25.57 16.08 -62.52
CA LYS A 5 -25.64 14.62 -62.64
C LYS A 5 -26.46 14.29 -63.89
N LEU A 6 -25.87 13.49 -64.79
CA LEU A 6 -26.57 12.87 -65.91
C LEU A 6 -27.73 12.03 -65.37
N ILE A 7 -28.94 12.35 -65.80
CA ILE A 7 -30.15 11.57 -65.54
C ILE A 7 -30.19 10.48 -66.63
N PRO A 8 -30.16 9.18 -66.28
CA PRO A 8 -30.32 8.12 -67.27
C PRO A 8 -31.75 8.15 -67.85
N PRO A 9 -31.93 7.82 -69.14
CA PRO A 9 -33.19 7.96 -69.83
C PRO A 9 -34.08 6.77 -69.54
N ASP A 10 -34.57 6.61 -68.31
CA ASP A 10 -35.60 5.61 -67.97
C ASP A 10 -36.42 6.07 -66.75
N ALA A 11 -36.67 7.37 -66.64
CA ALA A 11 -37.71 7.90 -65.78
C ALA A 11 -39.04 7.94 -66.55
N GLN A 12 -39.56 6.76 -66.92
CA GLN A 12 -40.96 6.59 -67.32
C GLN A 12 -41.64 5.59 -66.41
N ALA A 13 -42.75 6.06 -65.83
CA ALA A 13 -43.64 5.31 -64.97
C ALA A 13 -44.22 4.08 -65.70
N GLY A 14 -44.31 2.94 -65.00
CA GLY A 14 -45.31 1.90 -65.31
C GLY A 14 -44.81 0.47 -65.54
N ALA A 15 -43.52 0.16 -65.49
CA ALA A 15 -43.07 -1.23 -65.62
C ALA A 15 -43.21 -1.98 -64.29
N ARG A 16 -44.12 -2.96 -64.22
CA ARG A 16 -44.24 -3.92 -63.11
C ARG A 16 -42.89 -4.60 -62.89
N TYR A 17 -42.32 -4.46 -61.69
CA TYR A 17 -41.07 -5.09 -61.28
C TYR A 17 -41.18 -6.61 -61.41
N ASP A 18 -40.49 -7.22 -62.39
CA ASP A 18 -40.56 -8.65 -62.66
C ASP A 18 -39.65 -9.44 -61.70
N VAL A 19 -40.26 -10.34 -60.93
CA VAL A 19 -39.61 -11.11 -59.87
C VAL A 19 -39.01 -12.38 -60.47
N GLY A 20 -37.72 -12.62 -60.24
CA GLY A 20 -37.02 -13.78 -60.80
C GLY A 20 -35.77 -14.15 -60.01
N TYR A 21 -35.00 -15.13 -60.51
CA TYR A 21 -33.78 -15.58 -59.84
C TYR A 21 -32.78 -14.42 -59.65
N GLY A 22 -32.35 -14.19 -58.41
CA GLY A 22 -31.48 -13.07 -58.04
C GLY A 22 -32.15 -11.69 -58.01
N ARG A 23 -33.47 -11.61 -58.23
CA ARG A 23 -34.26 -10.37 -58.31
C ARG A 23 -35.42 -10.39 -57.30
N PRO A 24 -35.14 -10.20 -55.99
CA PRO A 24 -36.18 -10.26 -54.97
C PRO A 24 -37.20 -9.11 -55.13
N PRO A 25 -38.50 -9.33 -54.82
CA PRO A 25 -39.54 -8.31 -54.87
C PRO A 25 -39.18 -7.07 -54.06
N GLU A 26 -39.55 -5.89 -54.53
CA GLU A 26 -39.17 -4.62 -53.89
C GLU A 26 -39.73 -4.47 -52.47
N GLU A 27 -40.93 -4.98 -52.22
CA GLU A 27 -41.64 -4.87 -50.94
C GLU A 27 -40.90 -5.53 -49.77
N ILE A 28 -40.11 -6.58 -50.04
CA ILE A 28 -39.40 -7.37 -49.02
C ILE A 28 -37.90 -7.07 -48.96
N ARG A 29 -37.40 -6.10 -49.72
CA ARG A 29 -35.99 -5.70 -49.66
C ARG A 29 -35.69 -4.93 -48.39
N PHE A 30 -34.56 -5.23 -47.75
CA PHE A 30 -34.06 -4.42 -46.65
C PHE A 30 -33.66 -3.03 -47.15
N LYS A 31 -34.15 -1.98 -46.47
CA LYS A 31 -33.78 -0.60 -46.80
C LYS A 31 -32.32 -0.35 -46.40
N PRO A 32 -31.49 0.26 -47.27
CA PRO A 32 -30.13 0.63 -46.92
C PRO A 32 -30.12 1.51 -45.65
N GLY A 33 -29.28 1.13 -44.68
CA GLY A 33 -29.18 1.82 -43.38
C GLY A 33 -30.11 1.29 -42.27
N ARG A 34 -31.09 0.44 -42.58
CA ARG A 34 -31.96 -0.18 -41.57
C ARG A 34 -31.69 -1.67 -41.46
N SER A 35 -31.23 -2.12 -40.29
CA SER A 35 -31.07 -3.56 -40.00
C SER A 35 -32.43 -4.27 -40.10
N GLY A 36 -32.45 -5.43 -40.75
CA GLY A 36 -33.63 -6.30 -40.85
C GLY A 36 -34.07 -6.89 -39.50
N ASN A 37 -33.20 -6.86 -38.49
CA ASN A 37 -33.52 -7.22 -37.12
C ASN A 37 -33.35 -5.99 -36.20
N PRO A 38 -34.45 -5.29 -35.84
CA PRO A 38 -34.42 -4.14 -34.94
C PRO A 38 -34.02 -4.50 -33.51
N ARG A 39 -34.22 -5.75 -33.09
CA ARG A 39 -33.76 -6.28 -31.79
C ARG A 39 -32.33 -6.79 -31.83
N GLY A 40 -31.73 -6.80 -33.02
CA GLY A 40 -30.32 -7.16 -33.20
C GLY A 40 -29.40 -6.11 -32.60
N ARG A 41 -28.14 -6.50 -32.43
CA ARG A 41 -27.13 -5.60 -31.89
C ARG A 41 -26.94 -4.36 -32.81
N PRO A 42 -27.00 -3.13 -32.29
CA PRO A 42 -26.83 -1.93 -33.10
C PRO A 42 -25.48 -1.90 -33.81
N ARG A 43 -25.49 -1.53 -35.10
CA ARG A 43 -24.28 -1.37 -35.92
C ARG A 43 -23.41 -0.27 -35.30
N GLY A 44 -22.20 -0.64 -34.86
CA GLY A 44 -21.24 0.28 -34.22
C GLY A 44 -21.16 0.22 -32.69
N SER A 45 -21.95 -0.64 -32.03
CA SER A 45 -21.83 -0.84 -30.56
C SER A 45 -20.51 -1.52 -30.18
N ARG A 46 -19.53 -0.75 -29.67
CA ARG A 46 -18.31 -1.28 -29.06
C ARG A 46 -18.61 -1.88 -27.69
N ASN A 47 -17.98 -3.01 -27.34
CA ASN A 47 -17.93 -3.44 -25.93
C ASN A 47 -17.27 -2.30 -25.14
N LYS A 48 -17.96 -1.71 -24.16
CA LYS A 48 -17.35 -0.73 -23.26
C LYS A 48 -16.18 -1.46 -22.57
N LYS A 49 -14.95 -1.05 -22.89
CA LYS A 49 -13.80 -1.48 -22.10
C LYS A 49 -13.99 -0.88 -20.69
N PRO A 50 -13.65 -1.62 -19.62
CA PRO A 50 -13.60 -1.04 -18.29
C PRO A 50 -12.74 0.23 -18.31
N ALA A 51 -13.02 1.16 -17.40
CA ALA A 51 -12.17 2.33 -17.28
C ALA A 51 -10.71 1.89 -17.08
N LEU A 52 -9.74 2.71 -17.49
CA LEU A 52 -8.30 2.40 -17.37
C LEU A 52 -7.90 2.01 -15.93
N ASN A 53 -8.71 2.40 -14.94
CA ASN A 53 -8.46 2.24 -13.51
C ASN A 53 -9.31 1.11 -12.88
N GLU A 54 -10.19 0.46 -13.65
CA GLU A 54 -11.04 -0.64 -13.17
C GLU A 54 -10.31 -1.98 -13.39
N GLU A 55 -9.44 -2.34 -12.45
CA GLU A 55 -8.76 -3.63 -12.43
C GLU A 55 -9.66 -4.77 -11.93
N ARG A 56 -10.89 -4.90 -12.47
CA ARG A 56 -11.88 -5.89 -12.04
C ARG A 56 -11.33 -7.33 -11.95
N LEU A 57 -10.44 -7.70 -12.86
CA LEU A 57 -9.81 -9.02 -12.84
C LEU A 57 -8.84 -9.17 -11.65
N LYS A 58 -8.08 -8.13 -11.31
CA LYS A 58 -7.16 -8.16 -10.17
C LYS A 58 -7.93 -8.34 -8.87
N GLU A 59 -9.03 -7.63 -8.71
CA GLU A 59 -9.91 -7.77 -7.53
C GLU A 59 -10.41 -9.20 -7.38
N ILE A 60 -11.01 -9.77 -8.44
CA ILE A 60 -11.48 -11.17 -8.45
C ILE A 60 -10.34 -12.16 -8.17
N VAL A 61 -9.16 -11.94 -8.76
CA VAL A 61 -7.98 -12.79 -8.55
C VAL A 61 -7.50 -12.72 -7.10
N LEU A 62 -7.46 -11.53 -6.51
CA LEU A 62 -7.07 -11.36 -5.11
C LEU A 62 -8.10 -11.99 -4.17
N GLU A 63 -9.40 -11.79 -4.41
CA GLU A 63 -10.47 -12.42 -3.63
C GLU A 63 -10.35 -13.95 -3.65
N GLU A 64 -10.17 -14.56 -4.83
CA GLU A 64 -9.98 -16.00 -4.93
C GLU A 64 -8.66 -16.48 -4.31
N ALA A 65 -7.58 -15.73 -4.48
CA ALA A 65 -6.28 -16.05 -3.89
C ALA A 65 -6.34 -16.11 -2.35
N TYR A 66 -7.08 -15.19 -1.73
CA TYR A 66 -7.24 -15.09 -0.27
C TYR A 66 -8.42 -15.88 0.28
N ARG A 67 -9.31 -16.41 -0.56
CA ARG A 67 -10.39 -17.31 -0.13
C ARG A 67 -9.83 -18.53 0.58
N ARG A 68 -10.41 -18.84 1.74
CA ARG A 68 -9.99 -19.98 2.57
C ARG A 68 -10.55 -21.28 2.02
N ILE A 69 -9.70 -22.29 1.91
CA ILE A 69 -10.07 -23.66 1.58
C ILE A 69 -9.51 -24.64 2.61
N THR A 70 -10.15 -25.79 2.73
CA THR A 70 -9.68 -26.87 3.60
C THR A 70 -8.81 -27.82 2.78
N VAL A 71 -7.55 -27.98 3.20
CA VAL A 71 -6.60 -28.88 2.55
C VAL A 71 -6.12 -29.91 3.56
N ARG A 72 -5.93 -31.15 3.09
CA ARG A 72 -5.35 -32.22 3.91
C ARG A 72 -3.83 -32.10 3.90
N ASP A 73 -3.25 -31.88 5.07
CA ASP A 73 -1.81 -31.81 5.31
C ASP A 73 -1.40 -33.04 6.14
N GLY A 74 -1.01 -34.11 5.45
CA GLY A 74 -0.76 -35.42 6.04
C GLY A 74 -1.99 -35.99 6.76
N HIS A 75 -1.93 -35.99 8.10
CA HIS A 75 -2.99 -36.52 8.97
C HIS A 75 -3.98 -35.45 9.47
N ARG A 76 -3.75 -34.16 9.20
CA ARG A 76 -4.60 -33.07 9.70
C ARG A 76 -5.22 -32.30 8.55
N ASN A 77 -6.43 -31.77 8.76
CA ASN A 77 -7.06 -30.84 7.84
C ASN A 77 -6.76 -29.41 8.32
N VAL A 78 -6.18 -28.59 7.44
CA VAL A 78 -5.83 -27.20 7.74
C VAL A 78 -6.58 -26.29 6.78
N SER A 79 -7.18 -25.23 7.34
CA SER A 79 -7.78 -24.16 6.55
C SER A 79 -6.70 -23.15 6.20
N VAL A 80 -6.46 -22.92 4.90
CA VAL A 80 -5.45 -21.98 4.38
C VAL A 80 -6.01 -21.22 3.17
N PRO A 81 -5.49 -20.02 2.85
CA PRO A 81 -5.79 -19.34 1.59
C PRO A 81 -5.47 -20.20 0.36
N MET A 82 -6.26 -20.06 -0.70
CA MET A 82 -6.09 -20.78 -1.96
C MET A 82 -4.67 -20.61 -2.53
N ALA A 83 -4.15 -19.39 -2.57
CA ALA A 83 -2.80 -19.13 -3.08
C ALA A 83 -1.73 -19.89 -2.28
N GLN A 84 -1.85 -19.94 -0.94
CA GLN A 84 -0.93 -20.69 -0.10
C GLN A 84 -1.03 -22.20 -0.36
N ALA A 85 -2.24 -22.73 -0.55
CA ALA A 85 -2.45 -24.14 -0.89
C ALA A 85 -1.82 -24.52 -2.24
N ILE A 86 -1.96 -23.66 -3.25
CA ILE A 86 -1.38 -23.86 -4.58
C ILE A 86 0.15 -23.88 -4.48
N VAL A 87 0.77 -22.91 -3.81
CA VAL A 87 2.24 -22.87 -3.63
C VAL A 87 2.74 -24.10 -2.87
N ARG A 88 2.06 -24.53 -1.80
CA ARG A 88 2.41 -25.77 -1.06
C ARG A 88 2.35 -27.01 -1.95
N SER A 89 1.26 -27.19 -2.69
CA SER A 89 1.11 -28.36 -3.56
C SER A 89 2.13 -28.36 -4.70
N MET A 90 2.41 -27.19 -5.29
CA MET A 90 3.48 -27.01 -6.28
C MET A 90 4.85 -27.37 -5.71
N ALA A 91 5.19 -26.92 -4.50
CA ALA A 91 6.45 -27.26 -3.84
C ALA A 91 6.57 -28.77 -3.57
N VAL A 92 5.52 -29.42 -3.07
CA VAL A 92 5.50 -30.88 -2.85
C VAL A 92 5.69 -31.64 -4.17
N ASN A 93 5.03 -31.21 -5.25
CA ASN A 93 5.17 -31.83 -6.57
C ASN A 93 6.55 -31.61 -7.18
N ALA A 94 7.15 -30.43 -6.98
CA ALA A 94 8.51 -30.13 -7.38
C ALA A 94 9.52 -31.02 -6.64
N ALA A 95 9.35 -31.20 -5.33
CA ALA A 95 10.17 -32.10 -4.50
C ALA A 95 10.04 -33.58 -4.93
N LYS A 96 8.87 -33.98 -5.43
CA LYS A 96 8.64 -35.32 -6.00
C LYS A 96 9.21 -35.51 -7.42
N GLY A 97 9.87 -34.50 -8.00
CA GLY A 97 10.53 -34.62 -9.30
C GLY A 97 9.67 -34.24 -10.52
N GLN A 98 8.49 -33.63 -10.34
CA GLN A 98 7.72 -33.16 -11.49
C GLN A 98 8.38 -31.93 -12.13
N HIS A 99 8.99 -32.12 -13.30
CA HIS A 99 9.78 -31.07 -13.98
C HIS A 99 9.02 -29.76 -14.19
N ARG A 100 7.74 -29.80 -14.57
CA ARG A 100 6.94 -28.57 -14.73
C ARG A 100 6.76 -27.82 -13.42
N ALA A 101 6.53 -28.53 -12.31
CA ALA A 101 6.41 -27.93 -11.00
C ALA A 101 7.76 -27.38 -10.51
N GLN A 102 8.87 -28.08 -10.77
CA GLN A 102 10.23 -27.60 -10.46
C GLN A 102 10.53 -26.28 -11.18
N ARG A 103 10.22 -26.20 -12.48
CA ARG A 103 10.41 -24.98 -13.26
C ARG A 103 9.57 -23.82 -12.74
N LEU A 104 8.26 -24.02 -12.54
CA LEU A 104 7.37 -22.97 -12.03
C LEU A 104 7.77 -22.50 -10.62
N PHE A 105 8.20 -23.41 -9.76
CA PHE A 105 8.68 -23.08 -8.43
C PHE A 105 9.98 -22.29 -8.47
N ALA A 106 10.95 -22.71 -9.29
CA ALA A 106 12.21 -22.00 -9.48
C ALA A 106 12.00 -20.58 -10.06
N GLU A 107 11.11 -20.45 -11.05
CA GLU A 107 10.75 -19.15 -11.63
C GLU A 107 10.12 -18.22 -10.58
N MET A 108 9.17 -18.73 -9.78
CA MET A 108 8.54 -17.98 -8.67
C MET A 108 9.57 -17.58 -7.60
N LEU A 109 10.49 -18.48 -7.23
CA LEU A 109 11.54 -18.19 -6.25
C LEU A 109 12.47 -17.10 -6.76
N SER A 110 13.02 -17.26 -7.98
CA SER A 110 13.92 -16.28 -8.58
C SER A 110 13.27 -14.91 -8.80
N SER A 111 11.97 -14.86 -9.18
CA SER A 111 11.27 -13.59 -9.29
C SER A 111 11.08 -12.92 -7.94
N THR A 112 10.76 -13.69 -6.90
CA THR A 112 10.56 -13.19 -5.53
C THR A 112 11.87 -12.70 -4.93
N GLU A 113 12.96 -13.46 -5.06
CA GLU A 113 14.28 -13.05 -4.60
C GLU A 113 14.77 -11.79 -5.31
N ARG A 114 14.55 -11.69 -6.63
CA ARG A 114 14.90 -10.48 -7.40
C ARG A 114 14.08 -9.28 -6.97
N GLN A 115 12.78 -9.44 -6.74
CA GLN A 115 11.92 -8.36 -6.26
C GLN A 115 12.29 -7.92 -4.85
N ASN A 116 12.55 -8.87 -3.94
CA ASN A 116 13.00 -8.56 -2.59
C ASN A 116 14.34 -7.84 -2.60
N LYS A 117 15.31 -8.32 -3.39
CA LYS A 117 16.60 -7.65 -3.54
C LYS A 117 16.44 -6.25 -4.12
N ALA A 118 15.64 -6.08 -5.17
CA ALA A 118 15.38 -4.76 -5.74
C ALA A 118 14.75 -3.79 -4.74
N GLN A 119 13.80 -4.25 -3.92
CA GLN A 119 13.20 -3.43 -2.85
C GLN A 119 14.20 -3.09 -1.75
N VAL A 120 15.06 -4.04 -1.36
CA VAL A 120 16.12 -3.81 -0.38
C VAL A 120 17.14 -2.80 -0.92
N ASP A 121 17.61 -2.98 -2.16
CA ASP A 121 18.56 -2.09 -2.82
C ASP A 121 17.95 -0.68 -3.00
N GLU A 122 16.69 -0.58 -3.44
CA GLU A 122 15.97 0.70 -3.59
C GLU A 122 15.83 1.43 -2.26
N TRP A 123 15.40 0.73 -1.21
CA TRP A 123 15.29 1.28 0.14
C TRP A 123 16.64 1.70 0.71
N PHE A 124 17.68 0.89 0.50
CA PHE A 124 19.04 1.17 0.93
C PHE A 124 19.59 2.45 0.28
N CYS A 125 19.51 2.55 -1.05
CA CYS A 125 19.95 3.73 -1.78
C CYS A 125 19.19 4.97 -1.33
N ALA A 126 17.86 4.91 -1.24
CA ALA A 126 17.06 6.05 -0.79
C ALA A 126 17.42 6.50 0.62
N ALA A 127 17.68 5.56 1.54
CA ALA A 127 18.09 5.88 2.91
C ALA A 127 19.51 6.45 2.98
N LEU A 128 20.42 5.96 2.16
CA LEU A 128 21.80 6.45 2.08
C LEU A 128 21.85 7.87 1.51
N ASP A 129 21.16 8.10 0.39
CA ASP A 129 21.06 9.42 -0.26
C ASP A 129 20.45 10.43 0.71
N TYR A 130 19.34 10.07 1.37
CA TYR A 130 18.71 10.90 2.39
C TYR A 130 19.68 11.28 3.51
N LYS A 131 20.47 10.32 4.00
CA LYS A 131 21.40 10.53 5.10
C LYS A 131 22.53 11.48 4.69
N ILE A 132 23.12 11.27 3.52
CA ILE A 132 24.19 12.11 2.99
C ILE A 132 23.69 13.53 2.75
N ASP A 133 22.57 13.70 2.03
CA ASP A 133 22.02 15.01 1.68
C ASP A 133 21.73 15.86 2.93
N TRP A 134 21.17 15.24 3.99
CA TRP A 134 20.88 15.95 5.22
C TRP A 134 22.10 16.19 6.10
N GLU A 135 23.08 15.28 6.15
CA GLU A 135 24.34 15.52 6.85
C GLU A 135 25.09 16.72 6.24
N GLU A 136 25.14 16.81 4.91
CA GLU A 136 25.73 17.95 4.21
C GLU A 136 24.99 19.26 4.49
N GLU A 137 23.66 19.25 4.44
CA GLU A 137 22.85 20.44 4.71
C GLU A 137 22.92 20.88 6.18
N LEU A 138 22.95 19.95 7.14
CA LEU A 138 23.12 20.29 8.56
C LEU A 138 24.52 20.86 8.82
N HIS A 139 25.56 20.27 8.24
CA HIS A 139 26.92 20.79 8.35
C HIS A 139 27.04 22.20 7.74
N ARG A 140 26.39 22.43 6.59
CA ARG A 140 26.31 23.76 5.97
C ARG A 140 25.62 24.77 6.89
N ARG A 141 24.51 24.40 7.53
CA ARG A 141 23.79 25.27 8.48
C ARG A 141 24.65 25.61 9.69
N GLU A 142 25.41 24.65 10.20
CA GLU A 142 26.34 24.85 11.32
C GLU A 142 27.42 25.87 10.97
N ILE A 143 28.10 25.71 9.82
CA ILE A 143 29.13 26.66 9.35
C ILE A 143 28.56 28.08 9.18
N LEU A 144 27.32 28.19 8.70
CA LEU A 144 26.65 29.47 8.45
C LEU A 144 25.90 30.02 9.69
N ALA A 145 25.93 29.31 10.82
CA ALA A 145 25.20 29.64 12.05
C ALA A 145 23.68 29.85 11.84
N ILE A 146 23.07 29.10 10.91
CA ILE A 146 21.64 29.15 10.61
C ILE A 146 20.89 28.32 11.65
N THR A 147 20.19 28.98 12.58
CA THR A 147 19.48 28.33 13.70
C THR A 147 17.96 28.44 13.63
N ASN A 148 17.42 29.14 12.64
CA ASN A 148 15.99 29.45 12.52
C ASN A 148 15.18 28.38 11.75
N LEU A 149 15.83 27.35 11.21
CA LEU A 149 15.17 26.29 10.45
C LEU A 149 14.95 25.05 11.32
N PRO A 150 13.81 24.34 11.16
CA PRO A 150 13.56 23.12 11.90
C PRO A 150 14.47 21.97 11.42
N ASP A 151 14.74 21.05 12.34
CA ASP A 151 15.44 19.79 12.06
C ASP A 151 14.65 18.95 11.04
N PRO A 152 15.34 18.19 10.17
CA PRO A 152 14.69 17.24 9.27
C PRO A 152 14.00 16.11 10.03
N LEU A 153 12.95 15.57 9.41
CA LEU A 153 12.23 14.39 9.90
C LEU A 153 12.12 13.36 8.78
N PRO A 154 12.72 12.16 8.93
CA PRO A 154 13.58 11.72 10.04
C PRO A 154 14.92 12.48 10.14
N HIS A 155 15.53 12.57 11.32
CA HIS A 155 16.88 13.13 11.42
C HIS A 155 17.91 12.13 10.83
N PRO A 156 18.99 12.55 10.14
CA PRO A 156 19.95 11.62 9.53
C PRO A 156 20.53 10.58 10.51
N ASP A 157 20.80 10.95 11.76
CA ASP A 157 21.24 10.02 12.82
C ASP A 157 20.23 8.90 13.15
N GLN A 158 18.93 9.10 12.88
CA GLN A 158 17.91 8.06 13.05
C GLN A 158 18.05 6.96 11.99
N VAL A 159 18.68 7.27 10.84
CA VAL A 159 18.87 6.33 9.75
C VAL A 159 20.10 5.47 10.04
N LYS A 160 19.84 4.22 10.46
CA LYS A 160 20.87 3.20 10.70
C LYS A 160 20.97 2.31 9.48
N ILE A 161 22.15 2.28 8.88
CA ILE A 161 22.44 1.52 7.67
C ILE A 161 23.40 0.41 8.03
N ASP A 162 23.03 -0.82 7.72
CA ASP A 162 23.90 -1.98 7.79
C ASP A 162 24.47 -2.26 6.39
N MET A 163 25.78 -2.08 6.26
CA MET A 163 26.49 -2.21 4.98
C MET A 163 26.69 -3.66 4.55
N ASP A 164 26.62 -4.61 5.47
CA ASP A 164 26.81 -6.04 5.17
C ASP A 164 25.50 -6.67 4.65
N THR A 165 24.37 -6.26 5.22
CA THR A 165 23.05 -6.78 4.84
C THR A 165 22.31 -5.91 3.82
N GLY A 166 22.76 -4.67 3.61
CA GLY A 166 22.06 -3.69 2.77
C GLY A 166 20.75 -3.21 3.39
N MET A 167 20.52 -3.42 4.69
CA MET A 167 19.29 -3.01 5.36
C MET A 167 19.44 -1.64 5.99
N ALA A 168 18.52 -0.73 5.67
CA ALA A 168 18.35 0.53 6.39
C ALA A 168 17.15 0.45 7.34
N ARG A 169 17.28 1.04 8.53
CA ARG A 169 16.19 1.17 9.51
C ARG A 169 16.16 2.56 10.10
N ILE A 170 14.96 3.06 10.40
CA ILE A 170 14.76 4.35 11.05
C ILE A 170 14.46 4.09 12.53
N GLU A 171 15.29 4.62 13.42
CA GLU A 171 15.07 4.59 14.86
C GLU A 171 14.43 5.91 15.31
N GLY A 172 13.19 5.87 15.79
CA GLY A 172 12.47 7.04 16.31
C GLY A 172 11.36 7.57 15.40
N PRO A 173 10.87 8.80 15.66
CA PRO A 173 9.74 9.37 14.96
C PRO A 173 10.17 9.85 13.56
N ALA A 174 9.70 9.15 12.53
CA ALA A 174 9.89 9.52 11.14
C ALA A 174 8.86 10.55 10.63
N THR A 175 7.79 10.80 11.38
CA THR A 175 6.70 11.71 10.97
C THR A 175 6.49 12.81 11.99
N LYS A 176 5.90 13.93 11.54
CA LYS A 176 5.52 15.06 12.40
C LYS A 176 4.56 14.64 13.50
N GLU A 177 3.63 13.73 13.20
CA GLU A 177 2.64 13.23 14.15
C GLU A 177 3.31 12.38 15.25
N ALA A 178 4.21 11.47 14.86
CA ALA A 178 4.97 10.67 15.80
C ALA A 178 5.87 11.54 16.69
N LEU A 179 6.50 12.57 16.10
CA LEU A 179 7.31 13.54 16.87
C LEU A 179 6.43 14.29 17.88
N ALA A 180 5.27 14.79 17.46
CA ALA A 180 4.34 15.49 18.36
C ALA A 180 3.88 14.58 19.51
N GLU A 181 3.71 13.29 19.26
CA GLU A 181 3.41 12.33 20.31
C GLU A 181 4.57 12.20 21.32
N VAL A 182 5.80 12.04 20.86
CA VAL A 182 6.99 11.99 21.72
C VAL A 182 7.14 13.27 22.55
N LEU A 183 6.91 14.44 21.94
CA LEU A 183 6.97 15.72 22.64
C LEU A 183 5.92 15.82 23.75
N ARG A 184 4.66 15.41 23.49
CA ARG A 184 3.61 15.36 24.52
C ARG A 184 3.98 14.44 25.69
N TRP A 185 4.60 13.29 25.39
CA TRP A 185 5.07 12.37 26.44
C TRP A 185 6.20 12.97 27.27
N ARG A 186 7.14 13.70 26.64
CA ARG A 186 8.20 14.45 27.35
C ARG A 186 7.63 15.57 28.21
N GLU A 187 6.67 16.35 27.72
CA GLU A 187 6.00 17.38 28.50
C GLU A 187 5.38 16.79 29.77
N LYS A 188 4.58 15.72 29.63
CA LYS A 188 4.02 14.99 30.77
C LYS A 188 5.09 14.47 31.72
N GLN A 189 6.19 13.93 31.20
CA GLN A 189 7.31 13.48 32.04
C GLN A 189 7.85 14.61 32.91
N THR A 190 8.03 15.82 32.34
CA THR A 190 8.50 16.99 33.10
C THR A 190 7.49 17.47 34.14
N GLU A 191 6.19 17.40 33.85
CA GLU A 191 5.12 17.73 34.81
C GLU A 191 5.15 16.77 36.01
N PHE A 192 5.18 15.46 35.76
CA PHE A 192 5.26 14.45 36.81
C PHE A 192 6.59 14.49 37.59
N GLN A 193 7.70 14.90 36.96
CA GLN A 193 8.95 15.15 37.67
C GLN A 193 8.84 16.32 38.66
N LYS A 194 8.23 17.43 38.24
CA LYS A 194 7.96 18.57 39.13
C LYS A 194 7.01 18.21 40.26
N GLU A 195 5.97 17.42 39.97
CA GLU A 195 5.05 16.90 41.00
C GLU A 195 5.80 16.04 42.02
N LEU A 196 6.70 15.16 41.56
CA LEU A 196 7.55 14.35 42.44
C LEU A 196 8.43 15.23 43.34
N GLU A 197 9.08 16.26 42.79
CA GLU A 197 9.89 17.21 43.55
C GLU A 197 9.05 17.95 44.61
N TRP A 198 7.84 18.35 44.24
CA TRP A 198 6.89 19.00 45.16
C TRP A 198 6.49 18.05 46.30
N ILE A 199 6.11 16.81 45.98
CA ILE A 199 5.78 15.79 46.98
C ILE A 199 6.98 15.55 47.91
N GLU A 200 8.19 15.44 47.37
CA GLU A 200 9.41 15.23 48.17
C GLU A 200 9.72 16.43 49.08
N ALA A 201 9.48 17.66 48.64
CA ALA A 201 9.62 18.85 49.46
C ALA A 201 8.58 18.89 50.60
N ASP A 202 7.34 18.50 50.32
CA ASP A 202 6.27 18.42 51.31
C ASP A 202 6.51 17.30 52.34
N LEU A 203 7.05 16.16 51.90
CA LEU A 203 7.42 15.04 52.76
C LEU A 203 8.50 15.44 53.78
N LYS A 204 9.46 16.29 53.39
CA LYS A 204 10.47 16.86 54.30
C LYS A 204 9.88 17.78 55.37
N ARG A 205 8.73 18.41 55.10
CA ARG A 205 8.07 19.37 56.00
C ARG A 205 6.99 18.71 56.86
N ALA A 206 6.44 17.58 56.41
CA ALA A 206 5.36 16.88 57.10
C ALA A 206 5.84 16.29 58.43
N ARG A 207 5.03 16.48 59.48
CA ARG A 207 5.29 15.93 60.83
C ARG A 207 4.23 14.95 61.31
N LYS A 208 3.05 14.94 60.68
CA LYS A 208 1.94 14.05 61.05
C LYS A 208 2.08 12.71 60.31
N PRO A 209 2.01 11.56 61.01
CA PRO A 209 2.24 10.24 60.41
C PRO A 209 1.23 9.89 59.31
N GLU A 210 -0.05 10.24 59.48
CA GLU A 210 -1.09 10.03 58.45
C GLU A 210 -0.79 10.77 57.15
N ARG A 211 -0.32 12.03 57.25
CA ARG A 211 0.03 12.84 56.07
C ARG A 211 1.31 12.33 55.40
N ILE A 212 2.28 11.84 56.18
CA ILE A 212 3.48 11.19 55.63
C ILE A 212 3.08 9.95 54.83
N ALA A 213 2.21 9.09 55.37
CA ALA A 213 1.75 7.89 54.68
C ALA A 213 1.02 8.18 53.36
N ILE A 214 0.20 9.24 53.31
CA ILE A 214 -0.47 9.70 52.08
C ILE A 214 0.58 10.16 51.06
N LEU A 215 1.50 11.05 51.45
CA LEU A 215 2.53 11.57 50.55
C LEU A 215 3.47 10.47 50.04
N GLU A 216 3.76 9.44 50.84
CA GLU A 216 4.51 8.26 50.42
C GLU A 216 3.75 7.43 49.38
N ALA A 217 2.44 7.27 49.54
CA ALA A 217 1.59 6.60 48.56
C ALA A 217 1.54 7.37 47.23
N ASP A 218 1.35 8.69 47.29
CA ASP A 218 1.34 9.57 46.12
C ASP A 218 2.70 9.55 45.41
N LYS A 219 3.80 9.63 46.16
CA LYS A 219 5.17 9.48 45.63
C LYS A 219 5.34 8.16 44.87
N LYS A 220 4.85 7.05 45.43
CA LYS A 220 4.94 5.73 44.80
C LYS A 220 4.11 5.68 43.51
N GLN A 221 2.93 6.29 43.50
CA GLN A 221 2.08 6.38 42.31
C GLN A 221 2.76 7.20 41.20
N VAL A 222 3.27 8.40 41.51
CA VAL A 222 3.96 9.27 40.54
C VAL A 222 5.20 8.58 39.97
N LYS A 223 5.99 7.89 40.79
CA LYS A 223 7.13 7.09 40.32
C LYS A 223 6.71 6.00 39.33
N ARG A 224 5.62 5.28 39.61
CA ARG A 224 5.10 4.24 38.70
C ARG A 224 4.63 4.83 37.36
N VAL A 225 4.02 6.01 37.39
CA VAL A 225 3.64 6.73 36.17
C VAL A 225 4.87 7.16 35.38
N LEU A 226 5.89 7.71 36.04
CA LEU A 226 7.17 8.07 35.41
C LEU A 226 7.87 6.86 34.77
N GLU A 227 7.88 5.70 35.44
CA GLU A 227 8.42 4.44 34.87
C GLU A 227 7.63 3.98 33.62
N THR A 228 6.31 4.17 33.64
CA THR A 228 5.46 3.83 32.49
C THR A 228 5.76 4.76 31.32
N ILE A 229 5.90 6.07 31.59
CA ILE A 229 6.26 7.08 30.58
C ILE A 229 7.67 6.82 30.04
N SER A 230 8.65 6.51 30.89
CA SER A 230 10.01 6.19 30.45
C SER A 230 10.05 4.92 29.59
N THR A 231 9.23 3.93 29.90
CA THR A 231 9.10 2.71 29.09
C THR A 231 8.48 3.01 27.72
N ALA A 232 7.49 3.90 27.66
CA ALA A 232 6.89 4.35 26.41
C ALA A 232 7.88 5.16 25.57
N LEU A 233 8.55 6.14 26.17
CA LEU A 233 9.59 6.95 25.52
C LEU A 233 10.78 6.10 25.07
N GLY A 234 11.21 5.10 25.84
CA GLY A 234 12.31 4.21 25.45
C GLY A 234 12.05 3.38 24.18
N LYS A 235 10.79 3.26 23.75
CA LYS A 235 10.41 2.63 22.46
C LYS A 235 10.29 3.62 21.31
N LEU A 236 10.03 4.89 21.61
CA LEU A 236 9.67 5.93 20.64
C LEU A 236 10.81 6.93 20.39
N ASP A 237 11.70 7.11 21.36
CA ASP A 237 12.73 8.12 21.36
C ASP A 237 14.07 7.54 20.88
N TRP A 238 14.80 8.38 20.15
CA TRP A 238 16.05 8.04 19.46
C TRP A 238 17.23 8.89 19.95
N ARG A 239 16.96 10.06 20.55
CA ARG A 239 17.97 10.87 21.24
C ARG A 239 18.11 10.31 22.66
N ARG A 240 19.00 9.33 22.82
CA ARG A 240 19.50 8.90 24.14
C ARG A 240 20.53 9.86 24.67
#